data_AF-A0A2M8NZC0-F1
#
_entry.id   AF-A0A2M8NZC0-F1
#
_cell.length_a   1.000
_cell.length_b   1.000
_cell.length_c   1.000
_cell.angle_alpha   90.00
_cell.angle_beta   90.00
_cell.angle_gamma   90.00
#
_symmetry.space_group_name_H-M   'P 1'
#
loop_
_entity.id
_entity.type
_entity.pdbx_description
1 polymer ?
#
loop_
_entity_poly.entity_id
_entity_poly.type
_entity_poly.pdbx_seq_one_letter_code
_entity_poly.pdbx_strand_id
1 'polypeptide(L)'
;MSHWNPKPFIYQINTWVWLHDLSRRYEADITLWNIPDEVLNDLASLSIDAVWFMGIWQRSEAGRKSALNYIHEYKYALPDVTPEDVIGSAYAIGDYVVDERLGGRDALANLRWRLSQRNIKLILDYVPNHVATDHHWVKNNPHFMVRGTKEDLKKFPDRFFSIETDNKQKLIIAHGRDPNFPGWIDTAQVNAFSMAYRQAALDIIFDIATQCDGIRCDMAMLMTNSVFAHTWGEHLPETAPATEFWEDIIPPIKREFPDFIFIAEVYWDMEYTMLQQGFDFTYDKRLYDRILEGDIPKIKEHLRASFDFQARQVRFIENHDEQRAASTVGINKGRPAATLISTLPGAVLLHEGQLTARRVKLPVQIRRRPDEAPHYALEGFYRKLLRETRCAVYHYGNWRLFDVASPYKGNTTNHGLLAYGWTLEDDFRVIIVNMTPVWSQGIVKLYGWDFLRDGVWRLYDVLGGVSTFHDGETLAQNGLYVELEVYQAQIFRFEKLTLQEVESLRISEAERR
;
A
#
# COMPACT_ATOMS: atom_id res chain seq x y z
N MET A 1 -24.77 0.85 5.40
CA MET A 1 -23.37 1.17 5.05
C MET A 1 -22.78 -0.07 4.40
N SER A 2 -22.01 0.06 3.31
CA SER A 2 -21.37 -1.10 2.67
C SER A 2 -20.16 -1.52 3.50
N HIS A 3 -20.10 -2.80 3.86
CA HIS A 3 -18.91 -3.40 4.47
C HIS A 3 -17.72 -3.29 3.51
N TRP A 4 -16.50 -3.34 4.05
CA TRP A 4 -15.29 -3.38 3.24
C TRP A 4 -15.26 -4.65 2.39
N ASN A 5 -14.77 -4.50 1.15
CA ASN A 5 -14.39 -5.64 0.34
C ASN A 5 -13.30 -6.43 1.09
N PRO A 6 -13.37 -7.78 1.20
CA PRO A 6 -12.30 -8.58 1.84
C PRO A 6 -10.92 -8.36 1.23
N LYS A 7 -10.89 -7.93 -0.04
CA LYS A 7 -9.67 -7.62 -0.78
C LYS A 7 -9.77 -6.20 -1.36
N PRO A 8 -9.58 -5.16 -0.54
CA PRO A 8 -9.80 -3.78 -0.99
C PRO A 8 -8.65 -3.29 -1.86
N PHE A 9 -8.96 -2.54 -2.90
CA PHE A 9 -8.01 -1.76 -3.70
C PHE A 9 -7.97 -0.33 -3.19
N ILE A 10 -6.79 0.07 -2.71
CA ILE A 10 -6.51 1.37 -2.11
C ILE A 10 -5.63 2.17 -3.07
N TYR A 11 -6.05 3.39 -3.40
CA TYR A 11 -5.29 4.31 -4.25
C TYR A 11 -4.66 5.41 -3.41
N GLN A 12 -3.33 5.39 -3.27
CA GLN A 12 -2.58 6.42 -2.54
C GLN A 12 -2.36 7.66 -3.39
N ILE A 13 -2.72 8.82 -2.86
CA ILE A 13 -2.54 10.14 -3.47
C ILE A 13 -1.75 11.04 -2.52
N ASN A 14 -0.66 11.65 -3.01
CA ASN A 14 -0.07 12.81 -2.32
C ASN A 14 -0.97 14.02 -2.56
N THR A 15 -1.75 14.38 -1.55
CA THR A 15 -2.85 15.36 -1.66
C THR A 15 -2.38 16.71 -2.19
N TRP A 16 -1.27 17.23 -1.65
CA TRP A 16 -0.76 18.56 -2.01
C TRP A 16 -0.28 18.62 -3.46
N VAL A 17 0.46 17.61 -3.89
CA VAL A 17 0.95 17.51 -5.27
C VAL A 17 -0.22 17.36 -6.24
N TRP A 18 -1.20 16.55 -5.88
CA TRP A 18 -2.36 16.29 -6.72
C TRP A 18 -3.25 17.52 -6.88
N LEU A 19 -3.58 18.21 -5.77
CA LEU A 19 -4.36 19.44 -5.83
C LEU A 19 -3.62 20.55 -6.56
N HIS A 20 -2.30 20.69 -6.37
CA HIS A 20 -1.49 21.65 -7.13
C HIS A 20 -1.57 21.41 -8.65
N ASP A 21 -1.47 20.15 -9.08
CA ASP A 21 -1.61 19.80 -10.49
C ASP A 21 -3.02 20.06 -11.04
N LEU A 22 -4.06 19.78 -10.24
CA LEU A 22 -5.43 20.12 -10.61
C LEU A 22 -5.60 21.63 -10.72
N SER A 23 -5.05 22.41 -9.79
CA SER A 23 -5.09 23.87 -9.84
C SER A 23 -4.44 24.42 -11.11
N ARG A 24 -3.30 23.85 -11.51
CA ARG A 24 -2.65 24.18 -12.79
C ARG A 24 -3.53 23.80 -13.99
N ARG A 25 -4.08 22.59 -13.99
CA ARG A 25 -4.89 22.06 -15.11
C ARG A 25 -6.18 22.83 -15.34
N TYR A 26 -6.84 23.26 -14.26
CA TYR A 26 -8.13 23.93 -14.28
C TYR A 26 -8.03 25.46 -14.17
N GLU A 27 -6.81 26.00 -14.07
CA GLU A 27 -6.55 27.44 -13.90
C GLU A 27 -7.37 28.07 -12.75
N ALA A 28 -7.52 27.32 -11.66
CA ALA A 28 -8.32 27.69 -10.49
C ALA A 28 -7.63 27.20 -9.21
N ASP A 29 -7.97 27.79 -8.06
CA ASP A 29 -7.47 27.28 -6.78
C ASP A 29 -8.30 26.07 -6.33
N ILE A 30 -7.76 24.87 -6.56
CA ILE A 30 -8.40 23.61 -6.21
C ILE A 30 -7.97 23.17 -4.81
N THR A 31 -8.97 23.00 -3.94
CA THR A 31 -8.91 22.50 -2.57
C THR A 31 -9.71 21.20 -2.47
N LEU A 32 -9.81 20.57 -1.30
CA LEU A 32 -10.64 19.38 -1.12
C LEU A 32 -12.13 19.64 -1.42
N TRP A 33 -12.59 20.90 -1.29
CA TRP A 33 -13.99 21.28 -1.48
C TRP A 33 -14.42 21.23 -2.96
N ASN A 34 -13.58 21.77 -3.84
CA ASN A 34 -13.94 22.06 -5.23
C ASN A 34 -13.18 21.21 -6.26
N ILE A 35 -12.64 20.04 -5.89
CA ILE A 35 -12.16 19.05 -6.87
C ILE A 35 -13.28 18.80 -7.90
N PRO A 36 -13.05 18.91 -9.21
CA PRO A 36 -14.10 18.70 -10.21
C PRO A 36 -14.69 17.29 -10.17
N ASP A 37 -15.99 17.15 -10.46
CA ASP A 37 -16.68 15.85 -10.38
C ASP A 37 -16.15 14.83 -11.39
N GLU A 38 -15.69 15.28 -12.56
CA GLU A 38 -15.05 14.43 -13.55
C GLU A 38 -13.75 13.79 -13.05
N VAL A 39 -12.98 14.49 -12.22
CA VAL A 39 -11.76 13.95 -11.60
C VAL A 39 -12.10 12.83 -10.62
N LEU A 40 -13.15 13.01 -9.82
CA LEU A 40 -13.64 11.97 -8.92
C LEU A 40 -14.26 10.78 -9.68
N ASN A 41 -14.91 11.05 -10.83
CA ASN A 41 -15.42 10.00 -11.71
C ASN A 41 -14.28 9.21 -12.36
N ASP A 42 -13.18 9.87 -12.72
CA ASP A 42 -11.97 9.21 -13.24
C ASP A 42 -11.37 8.27 -12.19
N LEU A 43 -11.30 8.69 -10.92
CA LEU A 43 -10.89 7.81 -9.81
C LEU A 43 -11.83 6.60 -9.68
N ALA A 44 -13.15 6.82 -9.72
CA ALA A 44 -14.14 5.75 -9.66
C ALA A 44 -14.03 4.77 -10.85
N SER A 45 -13.62 5.25 -12.03
CA SER A 45 -13.39 4.42 -13.22
C SER A 45 -12.27 3.38 -13.02
N LEU A 46 -11.35 3.62 -12.08
CA LEU A 46 -10.28 2.68 -11.73
C LEU A 46 -10.78 1.46 -10.96
N SER A 47 -12.05 1.47 -10.52
CA SER A 47 -12.64 0.37 -9.75
C SER A 47 -11.96 0.11 -8.40
N ILE A 48 -11.49 1.17 -7.77
CA ILE A 48 -10.89 1.14 -6.43
C ILE A 48 -11.97 1.17 -5.35
N ASP A 49 -11.68 0.59 -4.19
CA ASP A 49 -12.57 0.57 -3.03
C ASP A 49 -12.33 1.76 -2.10
N ALA A 50 -11.10 2.29 -2.07
CA ALA A 50 -10.73 3.42 -1.24
C ALA A 50 -9.65 4.31 -1.86
N VAL A 51 -9.64 5.58 -1.45
CA VAL A 51 -8.53 6.51 -1.68
C VAL A 51 -7.89 6.83 -0.35
N TRP A 52 -6.56 6.76 -0.31
CA TRP A 52 -5.74 7.27 0.77
C TRP A 52 -5.20 8.63 0.39
N PHE A 53 -5.73 9.69 1.03
CA PHE A 53 -5.22 11.04 0.87
C PHE A 53 -4.11 11.30 1.88
N MET A 54 -2.88 11.25 1.39
CA MET A 54 -1.70 11.41 2.22
C MET A 54 -1.46 12.89 2.55
N GLY A 55 -1.11 13.18 3.81
CA GLY A 55 -0.59 14.47 4.24
C GLY A 55 -1.60 15.62 4.28
N ILE A 56 -2.84 15.33 4.69
CA ILE A 56 -3.95 16.31 4.85
C ILE A 56 -3.87 17.13 6.13
N TRP A 57 -3.15 16.66 7.14
CA TRP A 57 -3.06 17.30 8.44
C TRP A 57 -2.25 18.59 8.37
N GLN A 58 -2.50 19.48 9.33
CA GLN A 58 -1.86 20.77 9.42
C GLN A 58 -0.34 20.62 9.45
N ARG A 59 0.34 21.28 8.51
CA ARG A 59 1.80 21.23 8.42
C ARG A 59 2.46 22.14 9.44
N SER A 60 3.55 21.64 9.99
CA SER A 60 4.43 22.38 10.89
C SER A 60 5.18 23.52 10.19
N GLU A 61 5.16 24.70 10.78
CA GLU A 61 5.98 25.82 10.33
C GLU A 61 7.46 25.59 10.62
N ALA A 62 7.80 25.03 11.78
CA ALA A 62 9.17 24.64 12.12
C ALA A 62 9.69 23.55 11.18
N GLY A 63 8.86 22.56 10.85
CA GLY A 63 9.16 21.51 9.87
C GLY A 63 9.40 22.08 8.48
N ARG A 64 8.58 23.05 8.03
CA ARG A 64 8.85 23.77 6.77
C ARG A 64 10.17 24.55 6.81
N LYS A 65 10.46 25.28 7.91
CA LYS A 65 11.73 26.00 8.09
C LYS A 65 12.93 25.05 8.03
N SER A 66 12.82 23.88 8.65
CA SER A 66 13.83 22.82 8.57
C SER A 66 14.03 22.36 7.13
N ALA A 67 12.94 21.99 6.43
CA ALA A 67 12.98 21.52 5.05
C ALA A 67 13.61 22.54 4.06
N LEU A 68 13.40 23.84 4.28
CA LEU A 68 14.00 24.89 3.46
C LEU A 68 15.53 24.89 3.49
N ASN A 69 16.15 24.47 4.60
CA ASN A 69 17.62 24.33 4.68
C ASN A 69 18.14 23.25 3.73
N TYR A 70 17.30 22.28 3.37
CA TYR A 70 17.61 21.13 2.52
C TYR A 70 17.01 21.25 1.11
N ILE A 71 16.58 22.44 0.69
CA ILE A 71 15.97 22.66 -0.64
C ILE A 71 16.85 22.15 -1.80
N HIS A 72 18.17 22.18 -1.62
CA HIS A 72 19.13 21.67 -2.59
C HIS A 72 19.00 20.15 -2.83
N GLU A 73 18.55 19.38 -1.84
CA GLU A 73 18.29 17.95 -1.95
C GLU A 73 17.06 17.63 -2.80
N TYR A 74 16.15 18.59 -3.01
CA TYR A 74 14.94 18.35 -3.81
C TYR A 74 15.16 18.54 -5.31
N LYS A 75 16.33 19.06 -5.72
CA LYS A 75 16.66 19.36 -7.11
C LYS A 75 16.69 18.14 -8.03
N TYR A 76 16.91 16.93 -7.51
CA TYR A 76 16.84 15.72 -8.33
C TYR A 76 15.40 15.46 -8.83
N ALA A 77 14.41 15.80 -8.01
CA ALA A 77 13.00 15.64 -8.33
C ALA A 77 12.44 16.87 -9.02
N LEU A 78 12.93 18.07 -8.68
CA LEU A 78 12.42 19.33 -9.20
C LEU A 78 13.59 20.31 -9.42
N PRO A 79 14.24 20.29 -10.60
CA PRO A 79 15.47 21.07 -10.85
C PRO A 79 15.31 22.58 -10.66
N ASP A 80 14.10 23.09 -10.87
CA ASP A 80 13.69 24.49 -10.73
C ASP A 80 12.93 24.75 -9.41
N VAL A 81 13.17 23.95 -8.37
CA VAL A 81 12.52 24.09 -7.06
C VAL A 81 12.72 25.48 -6.46
N THR A 82 11.64 26.03 -5.91
CA THR A 82 11.59 27.33 -5.23
C THR A 82 11.20 27.17 -3.76
N PRO A 83 11.47 28.15 -2.88
CA PRO A 83 11.00 28.12 -1.48
C PRO A 83 9.48 27.97 -1.32
N GLU A 84 8.71 28.41 -2.31
CA GLU A 84 7.25 28.26 -2.38
C GLU A 84 6.82 26.81 -2.66
N ASP A 85 7.68 26.00 -3.27
CA ASP A 85 7.42 24.57 -3.49
C ASP A 85 7.59 23.75 -2.20
N VAL A 86 8.36 24.24 -1.23
CA VAL A 86 8.67 23.54 0.02
C VAL A 86 7.59 23.83 1.07
N ILE A 87 6.81 22.80 1.41
CA ILE A 87 5.66 22.86 2.35
C ILE A 87 5.92 22.14 3.68
N GLY A 88 7.07 21.48 3.84
CA GLY A 88 7.40 20.68 5.03
C GLY A 88 6.90 19.24 4.93
N SER A 89 7.38 18.36 5.81
CA SER A 89 7.12 16.91 5.75
C SER A 89 5.65 16.52 5.98
N ALA A 90 5.20 15.47 5.27
CA ALA A 90 4.08 14.57 5.58
C ALA A 90 3.81 14.35 7.06
N TYR A 91 4.92 14.03 7.71
CA TYR A 91 4.98 13.23 8.91
C TYR A 91 5.46 14.04 10.12
N ALA A 92 5.90 15.28 9.89
CA ALA A 92 6.06 16.28 10.94
C ALA A 92 4.71 16.96 11.20
N ILE A 93 3.83 16.26 11.90
CA ILE A 93 2.46 16.69 12.20
C ILE A 93 2.48 17.94 13.08
N GLY A 94 1.98 19.07 12.57
CA GLY A 94 1.81 20.29 13.35
C GLY A 94 0.60 20.20 14.29
N ASP A 95 -0.50 19.65 13.79
CA ASP A 95 -1.69 19.27 14.54
C ASP A 95 -2.54 18.27 13.72
N TYR A 96 -3.37 17.47 14.36
CA TYR A 96 -4.32 16.54 13.72
C TYR A 96 -5.62 17.25 13.32
N VAL A 97 -5.48 18.44 12.75
CA VAL A 97 -6.55 19.22 12.12
C VAL A 97 -6.28 19.27 10.62
N VAL A 98 -7.32 19.17 9.80
CA VAL A 98 -7.18 19.29 8.34
C VAL A 98 -6.61 20.67 8.00
N ASP A 99 -5.55 20.73 7.19
CA ASP A 99 -4.89 21.99 6.86
C ASP A 99 -5.86 22.96 6.17
N GLU A 100 -6.00 24.18 6.69
CA GLU A 100 -6.92 25.20 6.17
C GLU A 100 -6.62 25.57 4.71
N ARG A 101 -5.36 25.44 4.26
CA ARG A 101 -4.99 25.66 2.85
C ARG A 101 -5.57 24.59 1.91
N LEU A 102 -6.01 23.45 2.45
CA LEU A 102 -6.73 22.41 1.74
C LEU A 102 -8.26 22.57 1.87
N GLY A 103 -8.74 23.59 2.58
CA GLY A 103 -10.15 23.88 2.84
C GLY A 103 -10.68 23.40 4.19
N GLY A 104 -9.82 22.83 5.05
CA GLY A 104 -10.18 22.45 6.41
C GLY A 104 -11.17 21.28 6.51
N ARG A 105 -11.73 21.11 7.72
CA ARG A 105 -12.59 19.96 8.06
C ARG A 105 -13.84 19.86 7.20
N ASP A 106 -14.46 21.00 6.86
CA ASP A 106 -15.67 21.03 6.05
C ASP A 106 -15.41 20.58 4.60
N ALA A 107 -14.25 20.95 4.05
CA ALA A 107 -13.83 20.49 2.72
C ALA A 107 -13.56 18.98 2.70
N LEU A 108 -12.93 18.44 3.76
CA LEU A 108 -12.75 16.99 3.88
C LEU A 108 -14.10 16.25 3.99
N ALA A 109 -15.04 16.78 4.78
CA ALA A 109 -16.37 16.19 4.94
C ALA A 109 -17.15 16.22 3.60
N ASN A 110 -17.10 17.33 2.87
CA ASN A 110 -17.67 17.43 1.53
C ASN A 110 -17.05 16.40 0.57
N LEU A 111 -15.72 16.30 0.54
CA LEU A 111 -15.01 15.33 -0.29
C LEU A 111 -15.40 13.89 0.06
N ARG A 112 -15.39 13.51 1.34
CA ARG A 112 -15.81 12.19 1.80
C ARG A 112 -17.22 11.87 1.33
N TRP A 113 -18.16 12.80 1.47
CA TRP A 113 -19.52 12.62 0.97
C TRP A 113 -19.54 12.39 -0.55
N ARG A 114 -18.82 13.20 -1.33
CA ARG A 114 -18.74 13.06 -2.81
C ARG A 114 -18.08 11.74 -3.24
N LEU A 115 -17.09 11.25 -2.51
CA LEU A 115 -16.48 9.92 -2.72
C LEU A 115 -17.47 8.79 -2.40
N SER A 116 -18.25 8.93 -1.33
CA SER A 116 -19.25 7.92 -0.94
C SER A 116 -20.35 7.73 -2.00
N GLN A 117 -20.72 8.79 -2.72
CA GLN A 117 -21.66 8.70 -3.86
C GLN A 117 -21.11 7.85 -5.02
N ARG A 118 -19.80 7.58 -5.01
CA ARG A 118 -19.08 6.76 -5.99
C ARG A 118 -18.64 5.41 -5.39
N ASN A 119 -19.11 5.08 -4.19
CA ASN A 119 -18.71 3.89 -3.41
C ASN A 119 -17.21 3.84 -3.10
N ILE A 120 -16.54 4.99 -3.01
CA ILE A 120 -15.13 5.09 -2.63
C ILE A 120 -15.06 5.50 -1.16
N LYS A 121 -14.32 4.70 -0.37
CA LYS A 121 -14.02 5.00 1.03
C LYS A 121 -12.80 5.91 1.16
N LEU A 122 -12.69 6.59 2.30
CA LEU A 122 -11.60 7.52 2.61
C LEU A 122 -10.65 6.93 3.66
N ILE A 123 -9.36 6.89 3.36
CA ILE A 123 -8.27 6.55 4.29
C ILE A 123 -7.38 7.78 4.50
N LEU A 124 -6.94 7.99 5.74
CA LEU A 124 -6.03 9.09 6.12
C LEU A 124 -4.79 8.54 6.87
N ASP A 125 -3.75 9.36 6.97
CA ASP A 125 -2.55 9.02 7.76
C ASP A 125 -2.79 9.15 9.26
N TYR A 126 -2.08 8.34 10.04
CA TYR A 126 -1.86 8.59 11.45
C TYR A 126 -0.39 8.32 11.78
N VAL A 127 0.27 9.27 12.42
CA VAL A 127 1.68 9.18 12.82
C VAL A 127 1.78 9.01 14.33
N PRO A 128 1.92 7.78 14.83
CA PRO A 128 1.87 7.51 16.26
C PRO A 128 3.20 7.80 16.96
N ASN A 129 4.33 7.72 16.24
CA ASN A 129 5.66 7.72 16.87
C ASN A 129 6.17 9.12 17.23
N HIS A 130 5.70 10.16 16.54
CA HIS A 130 6.20 11.51 16.76
C HIS A 130 5.21 12.55 16.26
N VAL A 131 5.44 13.79 16.68
CA VAL A 131 4.77 14.99 16.16
C VAL A 131 5.85 15.98 15.71
N ALA A 132 5.48 17.12 15.14
CA ALA A 132 6.47 18.16 14.81
C ALA A 132 7.11 18.79 16.05
N THR A 133 8.29 19.37 15.89
CA THR A 133 9.03 20.09 16.96
C THR A 133 8.27 21.29 17.55
N ASP A 134 7.31 21.86 16.83
CA ASP A 134 6.46 22.97 17.26
C ASP A 134 5.02 22.55 17.60
N HIS A 135 4.71 21.25 17.61
CA HIS A 135 3.40 20.74 18.02
C HIS A 135 3.06 21.22 19.44
N HIS A 136 1.80 21.60 19.69
CA HIS A 136 1.41 22.22 20.96
C HIS A 136 1.71 21.37 22.19
N TRP A 137 1.65 20.03 22.08
CA TRP A 137 2.07 19.09 23.12
C TRP A 137 3.53 19.25 23.58
N VAL A 138 4.43 19.62 22.68
CA VAL A 138 5.86 19.74 22.98
C VAL A 138 6.12 20.75 24.09
N LYS A 139 5.36 21.85 24.10
CA LYS A 139 5.40 22.87 25.15
C LYS A 139 4.41 22.61 26.29
N ASN A 140 3.17 22.26 25.95
CA ASN A 140 2.06 22.27 26.91
C ASN A 140 1.95 20.95 27.70
N ASN A 141 2.45 19.84 27.13
CA ASN A 141 2.38 18.50 27.72
C ASN A 141 3.75 17.81 27.64
N PRO A 142 4.79 18.34 28.31
CA PRO A 142 6.15 17.80 28.19
C PRO A 142 6.29 16.36 28.71
N HIS A 143 5.32 15.85 29.48
CA HIS A 143 5.23 14.46 29.94
C HIS A 143 4.71 13.49 28.86
N PHE A 144 4.24 14.00 27.72
CA PHE A 144 3.96 13.21 26.52
C PHE A 144 5.22 12.93 25.71
N MET A 145 6.36 13.55 26.04
CA MET A 145 7.56 13.53 25.22
C MET A 145 8.67 12.71 25.87
N VAL A 146 9.50 12.07 25.05
CA VAL A 146 10.75 11.47 25.54
C VAL A 146 11.75 12.58 25.87
N ARG A 147 12.30 12.53 27.08
CA ARG A 147 13.10 13.59 27.69
C ARG A 147 14.58 13.29 27.59
N GLY A 148 15.38 14.32 27.28
CA GLY A 148 16.84 14.26 27.39
C GLY A 148 17.37 15.11 28.53
N THR A 149 18.68 15.04 28.72
CA THR A 149 19.47 15.92 29.58
C THR A 149 20.30 16.91 28.76
N LYS A 150 20.91 17.90 29.42
CA LYS A 150 21.87 18.80 28.76
C LYS A 150 23.09 18.05 28.21
N GLU A 151 23.50 16.96 28.87
CA GLU A 151 24.63 16.15 28.42
C GLU A 151 24.25 15.33 27.18
N ASP A 152 23.01 14.83 27.11
CA ASP A 152 22.49 14.14 25.92
C ASP A 152 22.50 15.07 24.70
N LEU A 153 22.01 16.30 24.84
CA LEU A 153 22.04 17.29 23.76
C LEU A 153 23.47 17.59 23.29
N LYS A 154 24.43 17.64 24.22
CA LYS A 154 25.83 17.91 23.88
C LYS A 154 26.48 16.72 23.17
N LYS A 155 26.15 15.50 23.58
CA LYS A 155 26.71 14.26 23.03
C LYS A 155 26.07 13.87 21.71
N PHE A 156 24.77 14.11 21.56
CA PHE A 156 23.95 13.72 20.42
C PHE A 156 23.07 14.89 19.94
N PRO A 157 23.68 15.95 19.38
CA PRO A 157 22.96 17.15 18.95
C PRO A 157 21.99 16.91 17.78
N ASP A 158 22.11 15.77 17.09
CA ASP A 158 21.22 15.28 16.03
C ASP A 158 20.02 14.49 16.57
N ARG A 159 20.05 14.09 17.85
CA ARG A 159 18.99 13.26 18.48
C ARG A 159 18.14 14.02 19.47
N PHE A 160 18.60 15.18 19.93
CA PHE A 160 17.89 16.00 20.90
C PHE A 160 17.89 17.45 20.45
N PHE A 161 16.86 18.18 20.84
CA PHE A 161 16.76 19.61 20.68
C PHE A 161 16.29 20.25 21.99
N SER A 162 16.51 21.56 22.11
CA SER A 162 16.06 22.31 23.27
C SER A 162 14.93 23.25 22.93
N ILE A 163 13.90 23.26 23.77
CA ILE A 163 12.84 24.26 23.74
C ILE A 163 12.87 25.09 25.03
N GLU A 164 12.26 26.26 24.97
CA GLU A 164 11.95 27.07 26.14
C GLU A 164 10.42 27.05 26.34
N THR A 165 9.97 26.72 27.55
CA THR A 165 8.55 26.83 27.92
C THR A 165 8.19 28.28 28.21
N ASP A 166 6.89 28.57 28.32
CA ASP A 166 6.40 29.92 28.65
C ASP A 166 6.94 30.42 30.00
N ASN A 167 7.27 29.51 30.92
CA ASN A 167 7.89 29.80 32.22
C ASN A 167 9.43 29.93 32.14
N LYS A 168 10.00 30.08 30.93
CA LYS A 168 11.45 30.14 30.66
C LYS A 168 12.24 28.92 31.12
N GLN A 169 11.58 27.78 31.29
CA GLN A 169 12.28 26.54 31.61
C GLN A 169 12.81 25.93 30.32
N LYS A 170 14.13 25.70 30.28
CA LYS A 170 14.76 24.98 29.17
C LYS A 170 14.50 23.48 29.31
N LEU A 171 13.86 22.91 28.30
CA LEU A 171 13.54 21.50 28.21
C LEU A 171 14.32 20.87 27.05
N ILE A 172 14.83 19.65 27.25
CA ILE A 172 15.50 18.87 26.21
C ILE A 172 14.59 17.72 25.82
N ILE A 173 14.32 17.60 24.52
CA ILE A 173 13.38 16.63 23.95
C ILE A 173 14.09 15.87 22.85
N ALA A 174 13.81 14.57 22.75
CA ALA A 174 14.34 13.73 21.70
C ALA A 174 13.63 13.99 20.37
N HIS A 175 14.37 13.91 19.27
CA HIS A 175 13.79 13.79 17.93
C HIS A 175 13.20 12.39 17.75
N GLY A 176 12.13 12.29 16.96
CA GLY A 176 11.57 11.01 16.56
C GLY A 176 12.62 10.14 15.86
N ARG A 177 12.61 8.83 16.09
CA ARG A 177 13.47 7.88 15.36
C ARG A 177 12.95 6.45 15.46
N ASP A 178 13.62 5.58 14.73
CA ASP A 178 13.61 4.14 14.96
C ASP A 178 14.96 3.66 15.58
N PRO A 179 15.13 2.35 15.88
CA PRO A 179 16.38 1.83 16.41
C PRO A 179 17.58 1.94 15.46
N ASN A 180 17.35 1.96 14.16
CA ASN A 180 18.38 1.74 13.13
C ASN A 180 18.89 3.04 12.48
N PHE A 181 18.13 4.14 12.55
CA PHE A 181 18.45 5.40 11.88
C PHE A 181 18.65 6.57 12.86
N PRO A 182 19.28 7.68 12.41
CA PRO A 182 19.35 8.93 13.17
C PRO A 182 17.97 9.54 13.44
N GLY A 183 17.95 10.60 14.28
CA GLY A 183 16.74 11.36 14.56
C GLY A 183 16.18 12.08 13.32
N TRP A 184 14.86 12.06 13.16
CA TRP A 184 14.15 12.94 12.22
C TRP A 184 14.08 14.33 12.84
N ILE A 185 14.98 15.21 12.40
CA ILE A 185 15.27 16.52 12.99
C ILE A 185 14.10 17.51 13.03
N ASP A 186 13.05 17.28 12.26
CA ASP A 186 11.83 18.10 12.23
C ASP A 186 10.74 17.61 13.18
N THR A 187 11.00 16.52 13.92
CA THR A 187 10.02 15.83 14.76
C THR A 187 10.40 15.82 16.25
N ALA A 188 9.42 15.64 17.12
CA ALA A 188 9.54 15.45 18.56
C ALA A 188 8.98 14.07 18.93
N GLN A 189 9.78 13.27 19.63
CA GLN A 189 9.43 11.91 20.02
C GLN A 189 8.39 11.91 21.15
N VAL A 190 7.23 11.31 20.89
CA VAL A 190 6.23 11.05 21.93
C VAL A 190 6.61 9.82 22.76
N ASN A 191 6.17 9.78 24.01
CA ASN A 191 6.40 8.69 24.96
C ASN A 191 5.26 7.68 24.90
N ALA A 192 5.46 6.56 24.20
CA ALA A 192 4.47 5.48 24.11
C ALA A 192 4.16 4.82 25.47
N PHE A 193 4.99 5.01 26.51
CA PHE A 193 4.76 4.48 27.86
C PHE A 193 3.97 5.44 28.75
N SER A 194 3.79 6.69 28.32
CA SER A 194 2.96 7.65 29.03
C SER A 194 1.49 7.34 28.82
N MET A 195 0.80 6.88 29.89
CA MET A 195 -0.64 6.61 29.84
C MET A 195 -1.46 7.86 29.47
N ALA A 196 -0.98 9.04 29.86
CA ALA A 196 -1.62 10.29 29.51
C ALA A 196 -1.50 10.59 28.00
N TYR A 197 -0.35 10.25 27.38
CA TYR A 197 -0.22 10.31 25.93
C TYR A 197 -1.09 9.26 25.23
N ARG A 198 -1.15 8.01 25.73
CA ARG A 198 -2.05 6.98 25.18
C ARG A 198 -3.51 7.46 25.15
N GLN A 199 -3.97 8.11 26.21
CA GLN A 199 -5.32 8.70 26.24
C GLN A 199 -5.47 9.82 25.20
N ALA A 200 -4.50 10.73 25.09
CA ALA A 200 -4.55 11.81 24.10
C ALA A 200 -4.53 11.29 22.64
N ALA A 201 -3.74 10.24 22.38
CA ALA A 201 -3.73 9.54 21.10
C ALA A 201 -5.08 8.88 20.79
N LEU A 202 -5.71 8.26 21.80
CA LEU A 202 -7.04 7.69 21.67
C LEU A 202 -8.08 8.76 21.31
N ASP A 203 -8.07 9.90 21.99
CA ASP A 203 -8.99 11.01 21.73
C ASP A 203 -8.84 11.58 20.31
N ILE A 204 -7.60 11.70 19.82
CA ILE A 204 -7.33 12.09 18.43
C ILE A 204 -7.86 11.06 17.45
N ILE A 205 -7.62 9.77 17.67
CA ILE A 205 -8.07 8.74 16.75
C ILE A 205 -9.61 8.66 16.74
N PHE A 206 -10.27 8.90 17.88
CA PHE A 206 -11.72 9.07 17.91
C PHE A 206 -12.17 10.22 16.99
N ASP A 207 -11.52 11.38 17.05
CA ASP A 207 -11.85 12.50 16.16
C ASP A 207 -11.56 12.18 14.68
N ILE A 208 -10.43 11.55 14.38
CA ILE A 208 -10.07 11.11 13.01
C ILE A 208 -11.10 10.11 12.48
N ALA A 209 -11.56 9.18 13.32
CA ALA A 209 -12.55 8.17 12.93
C ALA A 209 -13.92 8.78 12.55
N THR A 210 -14.26 9.96 13.08
CA THR A 210 -15.44 10.71 12.60
C THR A 210 -15.28 11.24 11.17
N GLN A 211 -14.04 11.36 10.68
CA GLN A 211 -13.69 12.05 9.43
C GLN A 211 -13.34 11.12 8.27
N CYS A 212 -13.08 9.83 8.52
CA CYS A 212 -12.72 8.86 7.49
C CYS A 212 -13.24 7.44 7.77
N ASP A 213 -12.94 6.50 6.88
CA ASP A 213 -13.38 5.09 6.98
C ASP A 213 -12.24 4.16 7.44
N GLY A 214 -11.02 4.68 7.55
CA GLY A 214 -9.86 3.96 8.07
C GLY A 214 -8.61 4.83 8.11
N ILE A 215 -7.57 4.33 8.79
CA ILE A 215 -6.27 4.98 8.87
C ILE A 215 -5.13 4.06 8.46
N ARG A 216 -4.13 4.66 7.82
CA ARG A 216 -2.79 4.09 7.64
C ARG A 216 -1.90 4.62 8.77
N CYS A 217 -1.49 3.74 9.67
CA CYS A 217 -0.60 4.04 10.78
C CYS A 217 0.86 3.94 10.31
N ASP A 218 1.55 5.08 10.30
CA ASP A 218 2.98 5.20 10.00
C ASP A 218 3.83 4.46 11.03
N MET A 219 4.81 3.67 10.56
CA MET A 219 5.80 2.96 11.36
C MET A 219 5.21 2.35 12.65
N ALA A 220 4.08 1.66 12.51
CA ALA A 220 3.22 1.32 13.65
C ALA A 220 3.91 0.44 14.70
N MET A 221 4.87 -0.39 14.28
CA MET A 221 5.65 -1.27 15.16
C MET A 221 6.57 -0.53 16.12
N LEU A 222 6.89 0.75 15.86
CA LEU A 222 7.69 1.57 16.78
C LEU A 222 7.02 1.78 18.13
N MET A 223 5.70 1.66 18.17
CA MET A 223 4.91 1.85 19.39
C MET A 223 4.75 0.57 20.22
N THR A 224 5.25 -0.57 19.74
CA THR A 224 5.20 -1.80 20.55
C THR A 224 6.13 -1.67 21.74
N ASN A 225 5.76 -2.27 22.87
CA ASN A 225 6.50 -2.09 24.11
C ASN A 225 7.97 -2.55 23.98
N SER A 226 8.21 -3.62 23.24
CA SER A 226 9.56 -4.16 23.02
C SER A 226 10.44 -3.23 22.18
N VAL A 227 9.94 -2.73 21.05
CA VAL A 227 10.67 -1.82 20.17
C VAL A 227 10.89 -0.48 20.86
N PHE A 228 9.86 0.04 21.54
CA PHE A 228 9.95 1.32 22.22
C PHE A 228 10.94 1.27 23.39
N ALA A 229 10.91 0.21 24.22
CA ALA A 229 11.90 0.00 25.28
C ALA A 229 13.33 -0.13 24.73
N HIS A 230 13.51 -0.85 23.62
CA HIS A 230 14.82 -0.99 22.98
C HIS A 230 15.36 0.35 22.48
N THR A 231 14.49 1.22 21.95
CA THR A 231 14.88 2.51 21.38
C THR A 231 15.14 3.56 22.46
N TRP A 232 14.28 3.59 23.49
CA TRP A 232 14.19 4.73 24.41
C TRP A 232 14.38 4.39 25.88
N GLY A 233 14.54 3.12 26.25
CA GLY A 233 14.51 2.67 27.66
C GLY A 233 15.42 3.44 28.62
N GLU A 234 16.60 3.88 28.18
CA GLU A 234 17.54 4.67 29.00
C GLU A 234 17.05 6.11 29.28
N HIS A 235 16.07 6.59 28.51
CA HIS A 235 15.51 7.94 28.56
C HIS A 235 14.06 7.98 29.05
N LEU A 236 13.51 6.82 29.46
CA LEU A 236 12.14 6.71 29.97
C LEU A 236 12.15 6.73 31.50
N PRO A 237 11.33 7.58 32.13
CA PRO A 237 11.13 7.51 33.58
C PRO A 237 10.24 6.32 33.97
N GLU A 238 9.44 5.79 33.05
CA GLU A 238 8.54 4.67 33.27
C GLU A 238 9.10 3.32 32.78
N THR A 239 8.60 2.23 33.37
CA THR A 239 8.74 0.88 32.79
C THR A 239 7.68 0.64 31.71
N ALA A 240 7.88 -0.39 30.89
CA ALA A 240 6.88 -0.81 29.91
C ALA A 240 5.49 -1.02 30.56
N PRO A 241 4.41 -0.46 29.98
CA PRO A 241 3.05 -0.72 30.42
C PRO A 241 2.66 -2.20 30.32
N ALA A 242 1.61 -2.59 31.05
CA ALA A 242 1.14 -3.96 31.08
C ALA A 242 0.51 -4.42 29.74
N THR A 243 -0.06 -3.49 28.98
CA THR A 243 -0.70 -3.70 27.69
C THR A 243 0.12 -3.05 26.57
N GLU A 244 -0.04 -3.55 25.35
CA GLU A 244 0.55 -2.94 24.16
C GLU A 244 -0.15 -1.64 23.80
N PHE A 245 0.58 -0.69 23.20
CA PHE A 245 0.00 0.60 22.79
C PHE A 245 -1.25 0.42 21.93
N TRP A 246 -1.21 -0.47 20.93
CA TRP A 246 -2.34 -0.67 20.03
C TRP A 246 -3.51 -1.44 20.65
N GLU A 247 -3.26 -2.27 21.67
CA GLU A 247 -4.31 -2.95 22.43
C GLU A 247 -5.15 -1.97 23.26
N ASP A 248 -4.55 -0.86 23.70
CA ASP A 248 -5.27 0.23 24.38
C ASP A 248 -6.06 1.11 23.39
N ILE A 249 -5.62 1.17 22.12
CA ILE A 249 -6.11 2.11 21.12
C ILE A 249 -7.19 1.51 20.20
N ILE A 250 -6.93 0.37 19.58
CA ILE A 250 -7.77 -0.17 18.50
C ILE A 250 -9.14 -0.67 19.02
N PRO A 251 -9.23 -1.46 20.10
CA PRO A 251 -10.51 -2.02 20.54
C PRO A 251 -11.57 -0.96 20.91
N PRO A 252 -11.25 0.13 21.64
CA PRO A 252 -12.23 1.19 21.89
C PRO A 252 -12.75 1.85 20.61
N ILE A 253 -11.89 2.12 19.63
CA ILE A 253 -12.28 2.72 18.35
C ILE A 253 -13.20 1.78 17.58
N LYS A 254 -12.85 0.50 17.45
CA LYS A 254 -13.68 -0.50 16.75
C LYS A 254 -15.02 -0.77 17.43
N ARG A 255 -15.14 -0.52 18.74
CA ARG A 255 -16.42 -0.61 19.45
C ARG A 255 -17.39 0.49 18.99
N GLU A 256 -16.88 1.69 18.77
CA GLU A 256 -17.68 2.84 18.32
C GLU A 256 -17.86 2.86 16.79
N PHE A 257 -16.83 2.47 16.05
CA PHE A 257 -16.79 2.43 14.59
C PHE A 257 -16.42 1.01 14.10
N PRO A 258 -17.37 0.06 14.08
CA PRO A 258 -17.08 -1.35 13.77
C PRO A 258 -16.52 -1.63 12.37
N ASP A 259 -16.84 -0.76 11.40
CA ASP A 259 -16.35 -0.87 10.02
C ASP A 259 -15.05 -0.07 9.77
N PHE A 260 -14.46 0.57 10.80
CA PHE A 260 -13.24 1.36 10.67
C PHE A 260 -12.00 0.48 10.61
N ILE A 261 -11.18 0.65 9.57
CA ILE A 261 -10.00 -0.19 9.35
C ILE A 261 -8.71 0.47 9.82
N PHE A 262 -7.82 -0.34 10.37
CA PHE A 262 -6.45 0.03 10.72
C PHE A 262 -5.47 -0.71 9.81
N ILE A 263 -4.62 0.04 9.13
CA ILE A 263 -3.54 -0.48 8.29
C ILE A 263 -2.21 -0.13 8.93
N ALA A 264 -1.42 -1.14 9.30
CA ALA A 264 -0.07 -0.93 9.82
C ALA A 264 0.94 -0.87 8.68
N GLU A 265 1.66 0.25 8.56
CA GLU A 265 3.02 0.17 8.05
C GLU A 265 3.89 -0.52 9.10
N VAL A 266 4.49 -1.64 8.72
CA VAL A 266 5.26 -2.49 9.62
C VAL A 266 6.42 -3.12 8.88
N TYR A 267 7.52 -3.31 9.60
CA TYR A 267 8.72 -3.99 9.13
C TYR A 267 9.23 -4.99 10.20
N TRP A 268 10.37 -5.63 9.89
CA TRP A 268 11.10 -6.53 10.81
C TRP A 268 10.35 -7.81 11.21
N ASP A 269 9.58 -8.38 10.28
CA ASP A 269 8.79 -9.60 10.50
C ASP A 269 7.75 -9.46 11.63
N MET A 270 7.33 -8.23 11.94
CA MET A 270 6.36 -7.94 13.00
C MET A 270 4.91 -7.95 12.50
N GLU A 271 4.64 -8.26 11.23
CA GLU A 271 3.31 -8.28 10.64
C GLU A 271 2.35 -9.12 11.48
N TYR A 272 2.75 -10.35 11.85
CA TYR A 272 1.91 -11.22 12.67
C TYR A 272 1.61 -10.59 14.04
N THR A 273 2.62 -10.01 14.69
CA THR A 273 2.47 -9.31 15.98
C THR A 273 1.48 -8.16 15.87
N MET A 274 1.59 -7.31 14.84
CA MET A 274 0.68 -6.19 14.65
C MET A 274 -0.75 -6.66 14.37
N LEU A 275 -0.94 -7.74 13.59
CA LEU A 275 -2.26 -8.34 13.40
C LEU A 275 -2.87 -8.87 14.71
N GLN A 276 -2.07 -9.41 15.63
CA GLN A 276 -2.57 -9.83 16.95
C GLN A 276 -3.00 -8.65 17.82
N GLN A 277 -2.39 -7.47 17.66
CA GLN A 277 -2.78 -6.25 18.39
C GLN A 277 -4.03 -5.55 17.82
N GLY A 278 -4.64 -6.10 16.75
CA GLY A 278 -5.97 -5.69 16.27
C GLY A 278 -6.01 -4.99 14.91
N PHE A 279 -4.86 -4.82 14.25
CA PHE A 279 -4.80 -4.29 12.88
C PHE A 279 -5.53 -5.19 11.87
N ASP A 280 -6.21 -4.58 10.92
CA ASP A 280 -6.93 -5.29 9.84
C ASP A 280 -5.96 -5.72 8.75
N PHE A 281 -5.01 -4.85 8.40
CA PHE A 281 -4.00 -5.12 7.40
C PHE A 281 -2.60 -4.67 7.84
N THR A 282 -1.58 -5.37 7.34
CA THR A 282 -0.16 -5.03 7.49
C THR A 282 0.52 -4.89 6.14
N TYR A 283 1.47 -3.98 6.00
CA TYR A 283 2.31 -3.91 4.81
C TYR A 283 3.07 -5.22 4.60
N ASP A 284 3.15 -5.70 3.35
CA ASP A 284 3.97 -6.85 2.98
C ASP A 284 5.27 -6.40 2.30
N LYS A 285 6.13 -5.78 3.10
CA LYS A 285 7.44 -5.30 2.66
C LYS A 285 8.32 -6.45 2.15
N ARG A 286 8.23 -7.62 2.80
CA ARG A 286 9.01 -8.81 2.44
C ARG A 286 8.67 -9.28 1.03
N LEU A 287 7.39 -9.35 0.65
CA LEU A 287 7.00 -9.68 -0.71
C LEU A 287 7.46 -8.60 -1.69
N TYR A 288 7.30 -7.31 -1.36
CA TYR A 288 7.77 -6.21 -2.19
C TYR A 288 9.27 -6.36 -2.52
N ASP A 289 10.12 -6.59 -1.52
CA ASP A 289 11.57 -6.75 -1.73
C ASP A 289 11.88 -7.96 -2.62
N ARG A 290 11.20 -9.10 -2.38
CA ARG A 290 11.36 -10.32 -3.19
C ARG A 290 10.94 -10.11 -4.65
N ILE A 291 9.89 -9.34 -4.91
CA ILE A 291 9.47 -8.94 -6.26
C ILE A 291 10.55 -8.09 -6.94
N LEU A 292 11.12 -7.12 -6.24
CA LEU A 292 12.18 -6.28 -6.78
C LEU A 292 13.45 -7.09 -7.08
N GLU A 293 13.83 -8.02 -6.20
CA GLU A 293 14.93 -8.96 -6.43
C GLU A 293 14.66 -9.87 -7.65
N GLY A 294 13.39 -10.17 -7.95
CA GLY A 294 13.01 -11.10 -9.03
C GLY A 294 13.26 -12.57 -8.68
N ASP A 295 13.37 -12.89 -7.38
CA ASP A 295 13.66 -14.23 -6.87
C ASP A 295 12.38 -15.05 -6.73
N ILE A 296 11.99 -15.73 -7.82
CA ILE A 296 10.77 -16.57 -7.86
C ILE A 296 10.72 -17.62 -6.73
N PRO A 297 11.80 -18.37 -6.43
CA PRO A 297 11.81 -19.29 -5.28
C PRO A 297 11.44 -18.64 -3.95
N LYS A 298 12.01 -17.48 -3.61
CA LYS A 298 11.67 -16.75 -2.37
C LYS A 298 10.22 -16.26 -2.37
N ILE A 299 9.72 -15.78 -3.52
CA ILE A 299 8.31 -15.39 -3.65
C ILE A 299 7.41 -16.60 -3.45
N LYS A 300 7.72 -17.74 -4.06
CA LYS A 300 6.95 -18.97 -3.90
C LYS A 300 6.94 -19.43 -2.43
N GLU A 301 8.07 -19.34 -1.74
CA GLU A 301 8.16 -19.65 -0.31
C GLU A 301 7.31 -18.69 0.53
N HIS A 302 7.34 -17.39 0.24
CA HIS A 302 6.49 -16.38 0.88
C HIS A 302 5.00 -16.75 0.81
N LEU A 303 4.56 -17.18 -0.36
CA LEU A 303 3.16 -17.49 -0.65
C LEU A 303 2.70 -18.84 -0.07
N ARG A 304 3.57 -19.57 0.63
CA ARG A 304 3.15 -20.74 1.42
C ARG A 304 2.51 -20.38 2.77
N ALA A 305 2.55 -19.10 3.16
CA ALA A 305 1.84 -18.63 4.35
C ALA A 305 0.33 -18.96 4.27
N SER A 306 -0.34 -19.07 5.42
CA SER A 306 -1.78 -19.37 5.45
C SER A 306 -2.59 -18.30 4.72
N PHE A 307 -3.74 -18.68 4.16
CA PHE A 307 -4.65 -17.75 3.49
C PHE A 307 -5.04 -16.59 4.42
N ASP A 308 -5.39 -16.87 5.68
CA ASP A 308 -5.80 -15.84 6.65
C ASP A 308 -4.71 -14.80 6.95
N PHE A 309 -3.45 -15.20 6.88
CA PHE A 309 -2.33 -14.25 7.00
C PHE A 309 -2.18 -13.44 5.71
N GLN A 310 -2.19 -14.12 4.56
CA GLN A 310 -2.04 -13.49 3.25
C GLN A 310 -3.18 -12.50 2.93
N ALA A 311 -4.41 -12.81 3.33
CA ALA A 311 -5.59 -12.00 3.14
C ALA A 311 -5.57 -10.70 3.96
N ARG A 312 -4.70 -10.61 4.98
CA ARG A 312 -4.50 -9.43 5.82
C ARG A 312 -3.21 -8.68 5.49
N GLN A 313 -2.63 -8.94 4.31
CA GLN A 313 -1.47 -8.20 3.82
C GLN A 313 -1.87 -7.10 2.84
N VAL A 314 -1.13 -6.00 2.83
CA VAL A 314 -1.19 -4.94 1.80
C VAL A 314 -0.08 -5.20 0.78
N ARG A 315 -0.49 -5.47 -0.45
CA ARG A 315 0.37 -5.80 -1.59
C ARG A 315 0.65 -4.53 -2.41
N PHE A 316 1.91 -4.21 -2.64
CA PHE A 316 2.32 -3.06 -3.45
C PHE A 316 3.64 -3.32 -4.18
N ILE A 317 3.91 -2.51 -5.21
CA ILE A 317 5.19 -2.48 -5.95
C ILE A 317 5.84 -1.10 -5.95
N GLU A 318 5.15 -0.10 -5.42
CA GLU A 318 5.64 1.24 -5.11
C GLU A 318 4.66 1.90 -4.13
N ASN A 319 5.14 2.88 -3.39
CA ASN A 319 4.35 3.79 -2.57
C ASN A 319 5.13 5.11 -2.46
N HIS A 320 4.78 5.98 -1.53
CA HIS A 320 5.47 7.26 -1.33
C HIS A 320 6.91 7.13 -0.74
N ASP A 321 7.20 6.10 0.05
CA ASP A 321 8.53 5.82 0.62
C ASP A 321 9.43 5.01 -0.32
N GLU A 322 8.81 4.23 -1.19
CA GLU A 322 9.50 3.37 -2.14
C GLU A 322 9.78 4.10 -3.45
N GLN A 323 10.74 3.57 -4.20
CA GLN A 323 11.04 4.09 -5.54
C GLN A 323 9.92 3.74 -6.51
N ARG A 324 9.73 4.57 -7.54
CA ARG A 324 8.80 4.28 -8.64
C ARG A 324 9.20 2.97 -9.33
N ALA A 325 8.26 2.04 -9.46
CA ALA A 325 8.40 0.78 -10.16
C ALA A 325 8.87 0.98 -11.62
N ALA A 326 8.38 2.03 -12.28
CA ALA A 326 8.81 2.39 -13.63
C ALA A 326 10.30 2.78 -13.73
N SER A 327 10.90 3.22 -12.62
CA SER A 327 12.33 3.58 -12.53
C SER A 327 13.21 2.44 -12.03
N THR A 328 12.70 1.59 -11.14
CA THR A 328 13.48 0.48 -10.56
C THR A 328 13.48 -0.76 -11.42
N VAL A 329 12.29 -1.28 -11.72
CA VAL A 329 12.12 -2.53 -12.46
C VAL A 329 11.72 -2.29 -13.92
N GLY A 330 11.27 -1.09 -14.24
CA GLY A 330 10.82 -0.72 -15.58
C GLY A 330 9.45 -1.31 -15.92
N ILE A 331 8.93 -0.91 -17.09
CA ILE A 331 7.56 -1.24 -17.51
C ILE A 331 7.38 -2.74 -17.73
N ASN A 332 8.36 -3.41 -18.34
CA ASN A 332 8.25 -4.83 -18.67
C ASN A 332 8.16 -5.70 -17.42
N LYS A 333 9.10 -5.56 -16.46
CA LYS A 333 9.04 -6.29 -15.19
C LYS A 333 7.92 -5.78 -14.27
N GLY A 334 7.50 -4.53 -14.42
CA GLY A 334 6.36 -3.96 -13.69
C GLY A 334 5.02 -4.62 -14.01
N ARG A 335 4.78 -5.10 -15.24
CA ARG A 335 3.52 -5.77 -15.62
C ARG A 335 3.25 -7.06 -14.83
N PRO A 336 4.13 -8.07 -14.80
CA PRO A 336 3.89 -9.29 -14.03
C PRO A 336 3.88 -9.03 -12.52
N ALA A 337 4.65 -8.04 -12.04
CA ALA A 337 4.60 -7.62 -10.65
C ALA A 337 3.24 -7.01 -10.27
N ALA A 338 2.68 -6.15 -11.13
CA ALA A 338 1.33 -5.60 -10.98
C ALA A 338 0.25 -6.69 -11.02
N THR A 339 0.35 -7.63 -11.97
CA THR A 339 -0.55 -8.80 -12.01
C THR A 339 -0.49 -9.58 -10.72
N LEU A 340 0.72 -9.84 -10.19
CA LEU A 340 0.92 -10.57 -8.95
C LEU A 340 0.23 -9.88 -7.77
N ILE A 341 0.56 -8.62 -7.48
CA ILE A 341 -0.04 -7.92 -6.33
C ILE A 341 -1.57 -7.79 -6.48
N SER A 342 -2.06 -7.64 -7.71
CA SER A 342 -3.49 -7.42 -7.97
C SER A 342 -4.32 -8.69 -7.93
N THR A 343 -3.72 -9.89 -8.03
CA THR A 343 -4.43 -11.17 -8.06
C THR A 343 -4.10 -12.11 -6.90
N LEU A 344 -3.14 -11.77 -6.03
CA LEU A 344 -2.92 -12.46 -4.75
C LEU A 344 -4.00 -12.13 -3.70
N PRO A 345 -4.13 -12.92 -2.61
CA PRO A 345 -4.91 -12.53 -1.45
C PRO A 345 -4.35 -11.28 -0.77
N GLY A 346 -5.23 -10.48 -0.16
CA GLY A 346 -4.88 -9.28 0.59
C GLY A 346 -5.17 -7.98 -0.16
N ALA A 347 -5.26 -6.89 0.61
CA ALA A 347 -5.46 -5.56 0.08
C ALA A 347 -4.38 -5.19 -0.95
N VAL A 348 -4.74 -4.35 -1.92
CA VAL A 348 -3.84 -3.87 -2.96
C VAL A 348 -3.65 -2.38 -2.78
N LEU A 349 -2.40 -1.93 -2.72
CA LEU A 349 -2.06 -0.51 -2.69
C LEU A 349 -1.44 -0.12 -4.03
N LEU A 350 -2.10 0.84 -4.69
CA LEU A 350 -1.65 1.46 -5.93
C LEU A 350 -1.27 2.90 -5.66
N HIS A 351 -0.12 3.33 -6.14
CA HIS A 351 0.33 4.71 -5.98
C HIS A 351 -0.12 5.58 -7.18
N GLU A 352 -0.52 6.82 -6.94
CA GLU A 352 -0.84 7.77 -8.01
C GLU A 352 0.36 7.97 -8.97
N GLY A 353 0.09 7.85 -10.27
CA GLY A 353 1.13 7.84 -11.31
C GLY A 353 1.74 6.48 -11.64
N GLN A 354 1.50 5.43 -10.85
CA GLN A 354 1.98 4.06 -11.14
C GLN A 354 1.42 3.54 -12.47
N LEU A 355 0.12 3.74 -12.69
CA LEU A 355 -0.59 3.29 -13.90
C LEU A 355 -0.07 3.96 -15.17
N THR A 356 0.46 5.18 -15.04
CA THR A 356 0.95 6.00 -16.15
C THR A 356 2.48 6.00 -16.25
N ALA A 357 3.17 5.15 -15.49
CA ALA A 357 4.63 5.00 -15.47
C ALA A 357 5.41 6.27 -15.05
N ARG A 358 4.92 7.03 -14.07
CA ARG A 358 5.72 8.10 -13.47
C ARG A 358 7.01 7.53 -12.88
N ARG A 359 8.13 8.24 -13.04
CA ARG A 359 9.49 7.77 -12.75
C ARG A 359 10.13 8.51 -11.59
N VAL A 360 9.75 9.76 -11.38
CA VAL A 360 10.33 10.57 -10.31
C VAL A 360 9.66 10.21 -8.97
N LYS A 361 10.46 9.72 -8.02
CA LYS A 361 10.07 9.66 -6.61
C LYS A 361 10.12 11.08 -6.05
N LEU A 362 9.03 11.52 -5.42
CA LEU A 362 8.93 12.87 -4.88
C LEU A 362 9.35 12.90 -3.41
N PRO A 363 10.11 13.91 -2.97
CA PRO A 363 10.21 14.26 -1.56
C PRO A 363 8.82 14.59 -0.99
N VAL A 364 8.52 14.13 0.22
CA VAL A 364 7.24 14.42 0.90
C VAL A 364 7.11 15.88 1.36
N GLN A 365 8.19 16.66 1.22
CA GLN A 365 8.31 18.05 1.62
C GLN A 365 7.89 19.05 0.55
N ILE A 366 7.68 18.61 -0.70
CA ILE A 366 7.37 19.51 -1.82
C ILE A 366 5.95 19.32 -2.33
N ARG A 367 5.35 20.40 -2.85
CA ARG A 367 3.99 20.42 -3.40
C ARG A 367 3.90 20.35 -4.92
N ARG A 368 5.03 20.39 -5.62
CA ARG A 368 5.10 20.34 -7.09
C ARG A 368 5.91 19.13 -7.53
N ARG A 369 5.61 18.66 -8.74
CA ARG A 369 6.32 17.56 -9.39
C ARG A 369 6.66 17.89 -10.84
N PRO A 370 7.58 17.13 -11.47
CA PRO A 370 7.82 17.21 -12.90
C PRO A 370 6.60 16.83 -13.73
N ASP A 371 6.49 17.47 -14.88
CA ASP A 371 5.59 17.07 -15.94
C ASP A 371 6.17 15.80 -16.62
N GLU A 372 5.44 14.69 -16.54
CA GLU A 372 5.81 13.41 -17.15
C GLU A 372 4.68 12.95 -18.07
N ALA A 373 5.00 12.64 -19.32
CA ALA A 373 3.99 12.13 -20.25
C ALA A 373 3.50 10.74 -19.82
N PRO A 374 2.17 10.49 -19.82
CA PRO A 374 1.64 9.20 -19.41
C PRO A 374 1.98 8.10 -20.42
N HIS A 375 2.30 6.91 -19.92
CA HIS A 375 2.49 5.73 -20.74
C HIS A 375 1.15 5.00 -20.98
N TYR A 376 0.37 5.45 -21.99
CA TYR A 376 -0.99 4.96 -22.26
C TYR A 376 -1.13 3.43 -22.42
N ALA A 377 -0.14 2.75 -23.00
CA ALA A 377 -0.19 1.29 -23.14
C ALA A 377 -0.05 0.55 -21.79
N LEU A 378 0.60 1.17 -20.80
CA LEU A 378 0.68 0.63 -19.44
C LEU A 378 -0.63 0.92 -18.70
N GLU A 379 -1.16 2.14 -18.86
CA GLU A 379 -2.45 2.50 -18.30
C GLU A 379 -3.56 1.56 -18.80
N GLY A 380 -3.61 1.28 -20.11
CA GLY A 380 -4.54 0.32 -20.69
C GLY A 380 -4.38 -1.10 -20.13
N PHE A 381 -3.14 -1.54 -19.88
CA PHE A 381 -2.86 -2.80 -19.20
C PHE A 381 -3.42 -2.82 -17.77
N TYR A 382 -3.16 -1.78 -16.97
CA TYR A 382 -3.71 -1.69 -15.62
C TYR A 382 -5.23 -1.63 -15.62
N ARG A 383 -5.86 -0.84 -16.50
CA ARG A 383 -7.33 -0.78 -16.58
C ARG A 383 -7.93 -2.15 -16.92
N LYS A 384 -7.27 -2.92 -17.78
CA LYS A 384 -7.66 -4.30 -18.11
C LYS A 384 -7.53 -5.23 -16.90
N LEU A 385 -6.39 -5.18 -16.22
CA LEU A 385 -6.11 -5.96 -15.01
C LEU A 385 -7.08 -5.63 -13.87
N LEU A 386 -7.29 -4.34 -13.58
CA LEU A 386 -8.18 -3.88 -12.52
C LEU A 386 -9.63 -4.27 -12.79
N ARG A 387 -10.07 -4.25 -14.05
CA ARG A 387 -11.40 -4.73 -14.43
C ARG A 387 -11.56 -6.22 -14.14
N GLU A 388 -10.55 -7.03 -14.47
CA GLU A 388 -10.53 -8.47 -14.19
C GLU A 388 -10.57 -8.76 -12.69
N THR A 389 -9.79 -8.02 -11.90
CA THR A 389 -9.68 -8.27 -10.46
C THR A 389 -10.92 -7.89 -9.65
N ARG A 390 -11.95 -7.30 -10.28
CA ARG A 390 -13.28 -7.09 -9.68
C ARG A 390 -14.12 -8.36 -9.59
N CYS A 391 -13.77 -9.41 -10.32
CA CYS A 391 -14.53 -10.65 -10.32
C CYS A 391 -14.57 -11.23 -8.90
N ALA A 392 -15.77 -11.65 -8.46
CA ALA A 392 -16.01 -12.16 -7.11
C ALA A 392 -15.04 -13.29 -6.70
N VAL A 393 -14.55 -14.05 -7.67
CA VAL A 393 -13.55 -15.12 -7.50
C VAL A 393 -12.27 -14.66 -6.77
N TYR A 394 -11.85 -13.40 -6.94
CA TYR A 394 -10.67 -12.85 -6.27
C TYR A 394 -10.94 -12.34 -4.84
N HIS A 395 -12.20 -12.14 -4.49
CA HIS A 395 -12.62 -11.54 -3.22
C HIS A 395 -13.19 -12.57 -2.24
N TYR A 396 -13.87 -13.58 -2.78
CA TYR A 396 -14.62 -14.58 -2.01
C TYR A 396 -14.25 -16.03 -2.40
N GLY A 397 -13.37 -16.21 -3.39
CA GLY A 397 -12.96 -17.53 -3.84
C GLY A 397 -11.89 -18.18 -2.96
N ASN A 398 -11.66 -19.46 -3.22
CA ASN A 398 -10.58 -20.23 -2.60
C ASN A 398 -9.31 -20.07 -3.43
N TRP A 399 -8.28 -19.51 -2.82
CA TRP A 399 -6.96 -19.36 -3.43
C TRP A 399 -6.09 -20.61 -3.23
N ARG A 400 -5.25 -20.91 -4.22
CA ARG A 400 -4.28 -22.01 -4.14
C ARG A 400 -3.01 -21.73 -4.91
N LEU A 401 -1.86 -22.02 -4.31
CA LEU A 401 -0.56 -22.06 -4.99
C LEU A 401 -0.37 -23.40 -5.71
N PHE A 402 0.15 -23.36 -6.94
CA PHE A 402 0.43 -24.56 -7.74
C PHE A 402 1.92 -24.82 -7.88
N ASP A 403 2.26 -26.09 -8.05
CA ASP A 403 3.59 -26.50 -8.49
C ASP A 403 3.73 -26.39 -10.00
N VAL A 404 4.91 -26.00 -10.46
CA VAL A 404 5.26 -25.93 -11.88
C VAL A 404 6.38 -26.92 -12.15
N ALA A 405 6.04 -28.02 -12.80
CA ALA A 405 7.00 -29.04 -13.17
C ALA A 405 7.77 -28.65 -14.44
N SER A 406 8.97 -29.19 -14.59
CA SER A 406 9.71 -29.14 -15.84
C SER A 406 8.93 -29.86 -16.94
N PRO A 407 8.82 -29.28 -18.16
CA PRO A 407 8.07 -29.91 -19.24
C PRO A 407 8.76 -31.15 -19.81
N TYR A 408 10.09 -31.22 -19.71
CA TYR A 408 10.89 -32.37 -20.16
C TYR A 408 12.29 -32.33 -19.53
N LYS A 409 12.93 -33.50 -19.44
CA LYS A 409 14.25 -33.65 -18.83
C LYS A 409 15.27 -32.68 -19.43
N GLY A 410 15.91 -31.87 -18.59
CA GLY A 410 16.93 -30.90 -18.97
C GLY A 410 16.43 -29.46 -19.12
N ASN A 411 15.13 -29.21 -19.19
CA ASN A 411 14.58 -27.84 -19.12
C ASN A 411 14.36 -27.45 -17.65
N THR A 412 15.06 -26.42 -17.17
CA THR A 412 14.95 -25.89 -15.80
C THR A 412 14.30 -24.51 -15.75
N THR A 413 13.79 -24.02 -16.88
CA THR A 413 13.21 -22.67 -16.98
C THR A 413 11.89 -22.52 -16.20
N ASN A 414 11.26 -23.65 -15.83
CA ASN A 414 10.07 -23.70 -14.97
C ASN A 414 10.29 -23.04 -13.60
N HIS A 415 11.53 -22.94 -13.12
CA HIS A 415 11.86 -22.23 -11.89
C HIS A 415 11.62 -20.71 -11.98
N GLY A 416 11.53 -20.15 -13.19
CA GLY A 416 11.16 -18.77 -13.44
C GLY A 416 9.65 -18.50 -13.41
N LEU A 417 8.83 -19.55 -13.27
CA LEU A 417 7.37 -19.45 -13.28
C LEU A 417 6.79 -19.59 -11.87
N LEU A 418 5.87 -18.68 -11.57
CA LEU A 418 4.99 -18.77 -10.41
C LEU A 418 3.56 -18.95 -10.89
N ALA A 419 2.86 -19.97 -10.40
CA ALA A 419 1.49 -20.26 -10.77
C ALA A 419 0.60 -20.45 -9.53
N TYR A 420 -0.58 -19.87 -9.56
CA TYR A 420 -1.61 -20.01 -8.53
C TYR A 420 -2.99 -19.85 -9.17
N GLY A 421 -4.04 -20.16 -8.42
CA GLY A 421 -5.39 -20.04 -8.93
C GLY A 421 -6.41 -19.70 -7.87
N TRP A 422 -7.59 -19.35 -8.37
CA TRP A 422 -8.78 -19.07 -7.59
C TRP A 422 -9.96 -19.90 -8.11
N THR A 423 -10.84 -20.29 -7.18
CA THR A 423 -12.09 -20.98 -7.50
C THR A 423 -13.23 -20.38 -6.71
N LEU A 424 -14.37 -20.13 -7.35
CA LEU A 424 -15.62 -19.75 -6.71
C LEU A 424 -16.76 -20.31 -7.53
N GLU A 425 -17.47 -21.31 -6.99
CA GLU A 425 -18.53 -22.02 -7.73
C GLU A 425 -17.99 -22.54 -9.07
N ASP A 426 -18.54 -22.06 -10.20
CA ASP A 426 -18.11 -22.42 -11.56
C ASP A 426 -17.11 -21.41 -12.18
N ASP A 427 -16.64 -20.42 -11.42
CA ASP A 427 -15.69 -19.40 -11.87
C ASP A 427 -14.26 -19.75 -11.43
N PHE A 428 -13.37 -20.04 -12.39
CA PHE A 428 -11.99 -20.46 -12.10
C PHE A 428 -10.95 -19.60 -12.81
N ARG A 429 -9.87 -19.28 -12.10
CA ARG A 429 -8.73 -18.51 -12.62
C ARG A 429 -7.44 -19.25 -12.36
N VAL A 430 -6.58 -19.36 -13.37
CA VAL A 430 -5.16 -19.71 -13.17
C VAL A 430 -4.33 -18.52 -13.62
N ILE A 431 -3.48 -18.04 -12.72
CA ILE A 431 -2.57 -16.93 -12.96
C ILE A 431 -1.16 -17.51 -13.02
N ILE A 432 -0.43 -17.15 -14.07
CA ILE A 432 0.98 -17.50 -14.23
C ILE A 432 1.76 -16.22 -14.46
N VAL A 433 2.85 -16.04 -13.72
CA VAL A 433 3.77 -14.92 -13.90
C VAL A 433 5.18 -15.44 -14.12
N ASN A 434 5.85 -14.84 -15.10
CA ASN A 434 7.29 -14.92 -15.29
C ASN A 434 7.87 -13.55 -14.91
N MET A 435 8.68 -13.48 -13.86
CA MET A 435 9.35 -12.23 -13.46
C MET A 435 10.85 -12.25 -13.75
N THR A 436 11.28 -13.15 -14.63
CA THR A 436 12.70 -13.37 -14.96
C THR A 436 13.02 -12.87 -16.38
N PRO A 437 14.30 -12.57 -16.68
CA PRO A 437 14.77 -12.23 -18.03
C PRO A 437 14.89 -13.46 -18.96
N VAL A 438 14.32 -14.61 -18.57
CA VAL A 438 14.43 -15.87 -19.30
C VAL A 438 13.05 -16.25 -19.82
N TRP A 439 12.98 -16.69 -21.06
CA TRP A 439 11.77 -17.32 -21.60
C TRP A 439 11.56 -18.64 -20.89
N SER A 440 10.39 -18.83 -20.27
CA SER A 440 10.15 -19.93 -19.36
C SER A 440 9.00 -20.82 -19.80
N GLN A 441 9.23 -22.13 -19.69
CA GLN A 441 8.24 -23.16 -19.98
C GLN A 441 8.00 -24.03 -18.74
N GLY A 442 6.78 -24.50 -18.56
CA GLY A 442 6.43 -25.33 -17.41
C GLY A 442 5.13 -26.07 -17.57
N ILE A 443 4.88 -27.03 -16.69
CA ILE A 443 3.60 -27.70 -16.56
C ILE A 443 3.02 -27.36 -15.19
N VAL A 444 1.97 -26.52 -15.17
CA VAL A 444 1.25 -26.16 -13.95
C VAL A 444 0.42 -27.35 -13.49
N LYS A 445 0.71 -27.84 -12.28
CA LYS A 445 0.03 -28.99 -11.69
C LYS A 445 -1.25 -28.56 -11.00
N LEU A 446 -2.38 -28.74 -11.67
CA LEU A 446 -3.73 -28.38 -11.20
C LEU A 446 -4.32 -29.42 -10.24
N TYR A 447 -3.47 -30.02 -9.39
CA TYR A 447 -3.92 -31.04 -8.44
C TYR A 447 -4.94 -30.46 -7.45
N GLY A 448 -5.99 -31.23 -7.17
CA GLY A 448 -7.11 -30.82 -6.33
C GLY A 448 -8.21 -30.06 -7.07
N TRP A 449 -8.10 -29.91 -8.40
CA TRP A 449 -9.18 -29.45 -9.28
C TRP A 449 -9.71 -30.61 -10.12
N ASP A 450 -10.09 -31.72 -9.48
CA ASP A 450 -10.59 -32.92 -10.18
C ASP A 450 -11.90 -32.67 -10.94
N PHE A 451 -12.64 -31.60 -10.61
CA PHE A 451 -13.81 -31.15 -11.38
C PHE A 451 -13.46 -30.82 -12.84
N LEU A 452 -12.18 -30.54 -13.16
CA LEU A 452 -11.75 -30.31 -14.53
C LEU A 452 -11.92 -31.54 -15.41
N ARG A 453 -11.91 -32.77 -14.87
CA ARG A 453 -12.02 -34.01 -15.66
C ARG A 453 -13.26 -34.07 -16.52
N ASP A 454 -14.33 -33.43 -16.06
CA ASP A 454 -15.63 -33.50 -16.69
C ASP A 454 -15.74 -32.48 -17.84
N GLY A 455 -15.26 -32.84 -19.03
CA GLY A 455 -15.58 -32.13 -20.29
C GLY A 455 -14.40 -31.44 -20.96
N VAL A 456 -14.71 -30.51 -21.87
CA VAL A 456 -13.72 -29.70 -22.60
C VAL A 456 -13.79 -28.27 -22.09
N TRP A 457 -12.62 -27.68 -21.85
CA TRP A 457 -12.50 -26.36 -21.25
C TRP A 457 -11.92 -25.37 -22.25
N ARG A 458 -12.58 -24.22 -22.36
CA ARG A 458 -12.03 -23.00 -22.95
C ARG A 458 -11.22 -22.27 -21.88
N LEU A 459 -9.94 -22.05 -22.15
CA LEU A 459 -9.07 -21.20 -21.36
C LEU A 459 -8.85 -19.89 -22.12
N TYR A 460 -9.48 -18.81 -21.65
CA TYR A 460 -9.30 -17.47 -22.20
C TYR A 460 -8.23 -16.71 -21.41
N ASP A 461 -7.12 -16.34 -22.07
CA ASP A 461 -6.13 -15.44 -21.49
C ASP A 461 -6.70 -14.03 -21.45
N VAL A 462 -7.09 -13.58 -20.26
CA VAL A 462 -7.66 -12.26 -20.04
C VAL A 462 -6.67 -11.19 -20.50
N LEU A 463 -5.36 -11.34 -20.25
CA LEU A 463 -4.38 -10.31 -20.59
C LEU A 463 -4.02 -10.33 -22.09
N GLY A 464 -3.81 -11.51 -22.67
CA GLY A 464 -3.47 -11.68 -24.09
C GLY A 464 -4.66 -11.62 -25.07
N GLY A 465 -5.87 -11.90 -24.63
CA GLY A 465 -7.09 -11.90 -25.45
C GLY A 465 -7.26 -13.13 -26.35
N VAL A 466 -6.60 -14.25 -26.04
CA VAL A 466 -6.60 -15.48 -26.86
C VAL A 466 -7.25 -16.63 -26.09
N SER A 467 -8.02 -17.47 -26.78
CA SER A 467 -8.58 -18.70 -26.21
C SER A 467 -7.81 -19.94 -26.69
N THR A 468 -7.64 -20.88 -25.79
CA THR A 468 -7.20 -22.25 -26.09
C THR A 468 -8.23 -23.25 -25.56
N PHE A 469 -8.26 -24.45 -26.14
CA PHE A 469 -9.23 -25.48 -25.80
C PHE A 469 -8.49 -26.73 -25.33
N HIS A 470 -8.94 -27.28 -24.21
CA HIS A 470 -8.25 -28.39 -23.55
C HIS A 470 -9.24 -29.45 -23.11
N ASP A 471 -8.87 -30.71 -23.33
CA ASP A 471 -9.55 -31.84 -22.73
C ASP A 471 -9.33 -31.83 -21.20
N GLY A 472 -10.42 -31.97 -20.46
CA GLY A 472 -10.44 -31.87 -19.01
C GLY A 472 -9.65 -32.98 -18.30
N GLU A 473 -9.75 -34.20 -18.81
CA GLU A 473 -8.98 -35.34 -18.28
C GLU A 473 -7.48 -35.10 -18.47
N THR A 474 -7.08 -34.55 -19.62
CA THR A 474 -5.69 -34.15 -19.89
C THR A 474 -5.22 -33.07 -18.92
N LEU A 475 -6.01 -32.02 -18.66
CA LEU A 475 -5.67 -30.97 -17.69
C LEU A 475 -5.49 -31.54 -16.28
N ALA A 476 -6.39 -32.43 -15.84
CA ALA A 476 -6.35 -33.02 -14.51
C ALA A 476 -5.19 -34.01 -14.33
N GLN A 477 -4.89 -34.83 -15.34
CA GLN A 477 -3.81 -35.82 -15.27
C GLN A 477 -2.43 -35.19 -15.49
N ASN A 478 -2.27 -34.43 -16.57
CA ASN A 478 -0.97 -33.96 -17.03
C ASN A 478 -0.63 -32.56 -16.49
N GLY A 479 -1.64 -31.74 -16.22
CA GLY A 479 -1.50 -30.33 -15.90
C GLY A 479 -1.57 -29.43 -17.14
N LEU A 480 -1.50 -28.12 -16.92
CA LEU A 480 -1.52 -27.13 -17.98
C LEU A 480 -0.09 -26.80 -18.43
N TYR A 481 0.25 -27.15 -19.67
CA TYR A 481 1.50 -26.68 -20.29
C TYR A 481 1.41 -25.17 -20.54
N VAL A 482 2.42 -24.43 -20.11
CA VAL A 482 2.52 -22.98 -20.28
C VAL A 482 3.89 -22.60 -20.80
N GLU A 483 3.89 -21.54 -21.59
CA GLU A 483 5.07 -20.92 -22.15
C GLU A 483 4.91 -19.40 -22.04
N LEU A 484 5.82 -18.78 -21.29
CA LEU A 484 5.79 -17.35 -21.03
C LEU A 484 7.10 -16.70 -21.47
N GLU A 485 6.96 -15.63 -22.24
CA GLU A 485 8.04 -14.72 -22.58
C GLU A 485 8.62 -14.05 -21.32
N VAL A 486 9.75 -13.37 -21.54
CA VAL A 486 10.42 -12.55 -20.54
C VAL A 486 9.47 -11.50 -19.96
N TYR A 487 9.35 -11.48 -18.63
CA TYR A 487 8.47 -10.56 -17.91
C TYR A 487 6.99 -10.60 -18.34
N GLN A 488 6.47 -11.77 -18.73
CA GLN A 488 5.07 -11.95 -19.09
C GLN A 488 4.22 -12.39 -17.90
N ALA A 489 2.92 -12.05 -17.95
CA ALA A 489 1.90 -12.63 -17.10
C ALA A 489 0.70 -13.07 -17.93
N GLN A 490 0.03 -14.13 -17.50
CA GLN A 490 -1.20 -14.66 -18.08
C GLN A 490 -2.23 -14.88 -16.98
N ILE A 491 -3.50 -14.63 -17.30
CA ILE A 491 -4.63 -14.94 -16.44
C ILE A 491 -5.60 -15.76 -17.29
N PHE A 492 -5.65 -17.07 -17.06
CA PHE A 492 -6.60 -17.94 -17.72
C PHE A 492 -7.91 -17.98 -16.96
N ARG A 493 -8.99 -17.53 -17.62
CA ARG A 493 -10.36 -17.84 -17.22
C ARG A 493 -10.79 -19.16 -17.85
N PHE A 494 -11.26 -20.08 -17.02
CA PHE A 494 -11.75 -21.38 -17.45
C PHE A 494 -13.25 -21.31 -17.67
N GLU A 495 -13.71 -21.96 -18.73
CA GLU A 495 -15.11 -22.08 -19.05
C GLU A 495 -15.38 -23.45 -19.65
N LYS A 496 -16.31 -24.18 -19.03
CA LYS A 496 -16.70 -25.51 -19.50
C LYS A 496 -17.60 -25.37 -20.72
N LEU A 497 -17.23 -26.04 -21.80
CA LEU A 497 -18.00 -26.01 -23.02
C LEU A 497 -19.23 -26.90 -22.91
N THR A 498 -20.31 -26.43 -23.54
CA THR A 498 -21.50 -27.24 -23.78
C THR A 498 -21.22 -28.32 -24.83
N LEU A 499 -22.04 -29.38 -24.86
CA LEU A 499 -21.92 -30.44 -25.87
C LEU A 499 -21.99 -29.90 -27.30
N GLN A 500 -22.81 -28.88 -27.55
CA GLN A 500 -22.95 -28.25 -28.87
C GLN A 500 -21.68 -27.50 -29.29
N GLU A 501 -21.02 -26.80 -28.37
CA GLU A 501 -19.76 -26.11 -28.63
C GLU A 501 -18.62 -27.09 -28.89
N VAL A 502 -18.58 -28.22 -28.15
CA VAL A 502 -17.61 -29.28 -28.38
C VAL A 502 -17.76 -29.88 -29.78
N GLU A 503 -18.98 -30.15 -30.22
CA GLU A 503 -19.22 -30.68 -31.57
C GLU A 503 -18.83 -29.69 -32.67
N SER A 504 -19.13 -28.40 -32.46
CA SER A 504 -18.75 -27.33 -33.39
C SER A 504 -17.22 -27.18 -33.52
N LEU A 505 -16.49 -27.32 -32.41
CA LEU A 505 -15.03 -27.31 -32.41
C LEU A 505 -14.45 -28.50 -33.19
N ARG A 506 -15.00 -29.69 -33.00
CA ARG A 506 -14.56 -30.90 -33.72
C ARG A 506 -14.74 -30.76 -35.23
N ILE A 507 -15.87 -30.20 -35.66
CA ILE A 507 -16.14 -29.93 -37.09
C ILE A 507 -15.13 -28.91 -37.63
N SER A 508 -14.90 -27.79 -36.92
CA SER A 508 -13.93 -26.78 -37.36
C SER A 508 -12.49 -27.31 -37.40
N GLU A 509 -12.09 -28.20 -36.49
CA GLU A 509 -10.76 -28.83 -36.53
C GLU A 509 -10.65 -29.82 -37.69
N ALA A 510 -11.71 -30.55 -38.01
CA ALA A 510 -11.76 -31.46 -39.14
C ALA A 510 -11.71 -30.72 -40.49
N GLU A 511 -12.33 -29.54 -40.59
CA GLU A 511 -12.28 -28.69 -41.80
C GLU A 511 -10.94 -27.98 -42.00
N ARG A 512 -10.13 -27.83 -40.94
CA ARG A 512 -8.79 -27.21 -41.00
C ARG A 512 -7.66 -28.20 -41.31
N ARG A 513 -7.92 -29.51 -41.17
CA ARG A 513 -6.98 -30.60 -41.50
C ARG A 513 -7.20 -31.05 -42.94
#